data_AF-A0A1V6N1Y4-F1
#
_entry.id   AF-A0A1V6N1Y4-F1
#
_cell.length_a   1.000
_cell.length_b   1.000
_cell.length_c   1.000
_cell.angle_alpha   90.00
_cell.angle_beta   90.00
_cell.angle_gamma   90.00
#
_symmetry.space_group_name_H-M   'P 1'
#
loop_
_entity.id
_entity.type
_entity.pdbx_description
1 polymer ?
#
loop_
_entity_poly.entity_id
_entity_poly.type
_entity_poly.pdbx_seq_one_letter_code
_entity_poly.pdbx_strand_id
1 'polypeptide(L)'
;MVDVDYGCDIDSSLEVDPLTGDFKIVEGLDNAAQAVKNRLETKLDELLILGYENYGNQSFEEQGNTDIDTAIGHIEIYTRDASLEEPLVKDLININISFENNSIHGELLIKLTNGEIIPTSFDINEEE
;
A
#
# COMPACT_ATOMS: atom_id res chain seq x y z
N MET A 1 -21.20 11.49 -11.75
CA MET A 1 -20.29 10.71 -10.88
C MET A 1 -21.08 10.43 -9.62
N VAL A 2 -21.11 9.18 -9.17
CA VAL A 2 -21.63 8.87 -7.83
C VAL A 2 -20.54 9.32 -6.86
N ASP A 3 -20.90 10.18 -5.92
CA ASP A 3 -19.99 10.59 -4.85
C ASP A 3 -19.74 9.34 -4.00
N VAL A 4 -18.55 8.75 -4.14
CA VAL A 4 -18.17 7.57 -3.36
C VAL A 4 -17.42 8.09 -2.14
N ASP A 5 -18.08 7.95 -0.99
CA ASP A 5 -17.47 8.20 0.31
C ASP A 5 -16.60 6.99 0.68
N TYR A 6 -15.29 7.21 0.75
CA TYR A 6 -14.32 6.21 1.20
C TYR A 6 -14.22 6.15 2.73
N GLY A 7 -15.11 6.84 3.44
CA GLY A 7 -15.22 6.85 4.89
C GLY A 7 -14.06 7.58 5.55
N CYS A 8 -13.93 7.34 6.85
CA CYS A 8 -12.81 7.79 7.65
C CYS A 8 -12.27 6.65 8.52
N ASP A 9 -10.98 6.73 8.82
CA ASP A 9 -10.30 5.81 9.73
C ASP A 9 -9.26 6.59 10.56
N ILE A 10 -8.69 5.93 11.57
CA ILE A 10 -7.55 6.42 12.32
C ILE A 10 -6.34 6.46 11.37
N ASP A 11 -5.58 7.54 11.42
CA ASP A 11 -4.33 7.69 10.68
C ASP A 11 -3.32 6.62 11.13
N SER A 12 -2.68 5.93 10.18
CA SER A 12 -1.79 4.79 10.46
C SER A 12 -0.50 5.18 11.20
N SER A 13 -0.15 6.46 11.26
CA SER A 13 0.93 6.95 12.13
C SER A 13 0.60 6.84 13.62
N LEU A 14 -0.69 6.69 13.96
CA LEU A 14 -1.23 6.74 15.33
C LEU A 14 -0.85 8.02 16.07
N GLU A 15 -0.51 9.09 15.35
CA GLU A 15 -0.20 10.37 15.93
C GLU A 15 -1.44 10.99 16.58
N VAL A 16 -1.20 11.70 17.68
CA VAL A 16 -2.22 12.45 18.40
C VAL A 16 -2.26 13.87 17.85
N ASP A 17 -3.44 14.37 17.55
CA ASP A 17 -3.64 15.78 17.22
C ASP A 17 -3.29 16.64 18.45
N PRO A 18 -2.28 17.52 18.36
CA PRO A 18 -1.81 18.29 19.51
C PRO A 18 -2.82 19.34 20.00
N LEU A 19 -3.84 19.67 19.22
CA LEU A 19 -4.88 20.64 19.56
C LEU A 19 -6.06 19.98 20.29
N THR A 20 -6.46 18.77 19.88
CA THR A 20 -7.63 18.09 20.46
C THR A 20 -7.25 17.02 21.49
N GLY A 21 -6.10 16.39 21.34
CA GLY A 21 -5.69 15.22 22.12
C GLY A 21 -6.28 13.90 21.63
N ASP A 22 -7.03 13.91 20.51
CA ASP A 22 -7.55 12.71 19.85
C ASP A 22 -6.53 12.14 18.86
N PHE A 23 -6.71 10.90 18.42
CA PHE A 23 -5.94 10.39 17.28
C PHE A 23 -6.27 11.18 16.01
N LYS A 24 -5.26 11.39 15.18
CA LYS A 24 -5.48 11.89 13.82
C LYS A 24 -6.36 10.92 13.04
N ILE A 25 -7.18 11.50 12.17
CA ILE A 25 -8.08 10.76 11.28
C ILE A 25 -7.68 11.05 9.83
N VAL A 26 -7.85 10.06 8.98
CA VAL A 26 -7.80 10.19 7.52
C VAL A 26 -9.19 9.96 6.95
N GLU A 27 -9.56 10.68 5.90
CA GLU A 27 -10.89 10.60 5.31
C GLU A 27 -10.85 10.65 3.78
N GLY A 28 -11.90 10.14 3.15
CA GLY A 28 -12.06 10.21 1.70
C GLY A 28 -10.89 9.57 0.94
N LEU A 29 -10.33 10.28 -0.04
CA LEU A 29 -9.25 9.77 -0.89
C LEU A 29 -7.97 9.43 -0.11
N ASP A 30 -7.70 10.14 0.98
CA ASP A 30 -6.53 9.86 1.82
C ASP A 30 -6.71 8.54 2.58
N ASN A 31 -7.94 8.24 3.03
CA ASN A 31 -8.26 6.94 3.61
C ASN A 31 -8.14 5.80 2.58
N ALA A 32 -8.57 6.05 1.33
CA ALA A 32 -8.40 5.08 0.26
C ALA A 32 -6.91 4.81 -0.05
N ALA A 33 -6.08 5.86 -0.06
CA ALA A 33 -4.63 5.73 -0.19
C ALA A 33 -4.02 4.92 0.96
N GLN A 34 -4.45 5.21 2.20
CA GLN A 34 -4.00 4.50 3.39
C GLN A 34 -4.35 3.02 3.36
N ALA A 35 -5.56 2.65 2.93
CA ALA A 35 -5.97 1.25 2.83
C ALA A 35 -5.06 0.46 1.85
N VAL A 36 -4.76 1.05 0.69
CA VAL A 36 -3.85 0.44 -0.29
C VAL A 36 -2.45 0.32 0.28
N LYS A 37 -1.94 1.40 0.89
CA LYS A 37 -0.62 1.42 1.55
C LYS A 37 -0.52 0.31 2.60
N ASN A 38 -1.50 0.22 3.49
CA ASN A 38 -1.53 -0.78 4.56
C ASN A 38 -1.47 -2.20 4.00
N ARG A 39 -2.16 -2.50 2.89
CA ARG A 39 -2.04 -3.81 2.23
C ARG A 39 -0.63 -4.02 1.66
N LEU A 40 -0.09 -3.03 0.95
CA LEU A 40 1.20 -3.15 0.27
C LEU A 40 2.39 -3.28 1.25
N GLU A 41 2.26 -2.71 2.45
CA GLU A 41 3.25 -2.78 3.53
C GLU A 41 3.02 -3.94 4.51
N THR A 42 2.00 -4.77 4.28
CA THR A 42 1.79 -6.01 5.05
C THR A 42 2.43 -7.17 4.31
N LYS A 43 3.19 -8.02 5.01
CA LYS A 43 3.78 -9.19 4.38
C LYS A 43 2.69 -10.19 4.00
N LEU A 44 2.78 -10.79 2.81
CA LEU A 44 1.85 -11.85 2.41
C LEU A 44 1.83 -12.97 3.48
N ASP A 45 0.65 -13.46 3.80
CA ASP A 45 0.34 -14.46 4.84
C ASP A 45 0.52 -13.99 6.29
N GLU A 46 0.93 -12.75 6.57
CA GLU A 46 1.09 -12.25 7.95
C GLU A 46 -0.23 -12.32 8.74
N LEU A 47 -1.35 -12.06 8.05
CA LEU A 47 -2.69 -12.08 8.63
C LEU A 47 -3.41 -13.43 8.45
N LEU A 48 -2.70 -14.48 8.01
CA LEU A 48 -3.29 -15.82 7.82
C LEU A 48 -3.93 -16.35 9.12
N ILE A 49 -3.31 -16.08 10.27
CA ILE A 49 -3.82 -16.48 11.59
C ILE A 49 -5.17 -15.83 11.94
N LEU A 50 -5.50 -14.72 11.30
CA LEU A 50 -6.77 -13.99 11.44
C LEU A 50 -7.78 -14.37 10.34
N GLY A 51 -7.42 -15.26 9.42
CA GLY A 51 -8.27 -15.74 8.33
C GLY A 51 -8.15 -14.94 7.03
N TYR A 52 -7.13 -14.09 6.87
CA TYR A 52 -6.88 -13.33 5.66
C TYR A 52 -5.79 -13.99 4.81
N GLU A 53 -6.17 -15.01 4.03
CA GLU A 53 -5.22 -15.88 3.30
C GLU A 53 -4.42 -15.19 2.20
N ASN A 54 -4.94 -14.12 1.59
CA ASN A 54 -4.28 -13.42 0.47
C ASN A 54 -3.96 -11.95 0.79
N TYR A 55 -4.08 -11.54 2.06
CA TYR A 55 -3.81 -10.15 2.40
C TYR A 55 -2.30 -9.91 2.52
N GLY A 56 -1.83 -8.82 1.94
CA GLY A 56 -0.44 -8.42 1.95
C GLY A 56 0.17 -8.33 0.56
N ASN A 57 1.50 -8.27 0.54
CA ASN A 57 2.33 -8.16 -0.64
C ASN A 57 3.49 -9.15 -0.57
N GLN A 58 3.82 -9.80 -1.69
CA GLN A 58 4.93 -10.74 -1.78
C GLN A 58 6.28 -10.05 -2.03
N SER A 59 6.30 -8.73 -2.25
CA SER A 59 7.51 -7.94 -2.50
C SER A 59 8.58 -8.03 -1.39
N PHE A 60 8.19 -8.44 -0.18
CA PHE A 60 9.10 -8.76 0.93
C PHE A 60 10.10 -9.88 0.59
N GLU A 61 9.79 -10.77 -0.35
CA GLU A 61 10.71 -11.83 -0.78
C GLU A 61 11.92 -11.31 -1.56
N GLU A 62 11.80 -10.11 -2.14
CA GLU A 62 12.85 -9.48 -2.96
C GLU A 62 13.76 -8.56 -2.14
N GLN A 63 13.52 -8.47 -0.83
CA GLN A 63 14.32 -7.68 0.07
C GLN A 63 15.75 -8.22 0.17
N GLY A 64 16.74 -7.34 0.06
CA GLY A 64 18.16 -7.70 0.07
C GLY A 64 18.63 -8.47 -1.17
N ASN A 65 17.82 -8.54 -2.23
CA ASN A 65 18.23 -9.15 -3.48
C ASN A 65 19.40 -8.36 -4.11
N THR A 66 20.36 -9.07 -4.68
CA THR A 66 21.55 -8.46 -5.31
C THR A 66 21.37 -8.27 -6.83
N ASP A 67 20.40 -8.96 -7.43
CA ASP A 67 19.98 -8.76 -8.82
C ASP A 67 18.77 -7.82 -8.86
N ILE A 68 19.07 -6.52 -8.82
CA ILE A 68 18.08 -5.45 -8.69
C ILE A 68 17.10 -5.42 -9.88
N ASP A 69 17.57 -5.63 -11.11
CA ASP A 69 16.69 -5.55 -12.29
C ASP A 69 15.63 -6.65 -12.28
N THR A 70 16.03 -7.88 -11.90
CA THR A 70 15.09 -9.00 -11.73
C THR A 70 14.13 -8.74 -10.57
N ALA A 71 14.66 -8.26 -9.44
CA ALA A 71 13.87 -7.96 -8.25
C ALA A 71 12.79 -6.90 -8.52
N ILE A 72 13.13 -5.82 -9.26
CA ILE A 72 12.17 -4.81 -9.70
C ILE A 72 11.02 -5.46 -10.48
N GLY A 73 11.33 -6.32 -11.44
CA GLY A 73 10.31 -6.99 -12.25
C GLY A 73 9.36 -7.87 -11.42
N HIS A 74 9.87 -8.57 -10.41
CA HIS A 74 9.04 -9.35 -9.48
C HIS A 74 8.18 -8.44 -8.58
N ILE A 75 8.77 -7.40 -7.99
CA ILE A 75 8.06 -6.42 -7.15
C ILE A 75 6.93 -5.76 -7.92
N GLU A 76 7.15 -5.41 -9.20
CA GLU A 76 6.10 -4.83 -10.04
C GLU A 76 4.90 -5.78 -10.22
N ILE A 77 5.17 -7.08 -10.39
CA ILE A 77 4.13 -8.12 -10.51
C ILE A 77 3.40 -8.27 -9.17
N TYR A 78 4.13 -8.47 -8.08
CA TYR A 78 3.55 -8.69 -6.75
C TYR A 78 2.73 -7.49 -6.27
N THR A 79 3.25 -6.28 -6.47
CA THR A 79 2.55 -5.04 -6.13
C THR A 79 1.29 -4.87 -6.96
N ARG A 80 1.31 -5.23 -8.26
CA ARG A 80 0.11 -5.20 -9.10
C ARG A 80 -0.95 -6.17 -8.60
N ASP A 81 -0.57 -7.41 -8.32
CA ASP A 81 -1.50 -8.44 -7.86
C ASP A 81 -2.12 -8.03 -6.52
N ALA A 82 -1.30 -7.62 -5.55
CA ALA A 82 -1.77 -7.12 -4.26
C ALA A 82 -2.70 -5.90 -4.41
N SER A 83 -2.33 -4.92 -5.24
CA SER A 83 -3.15 -3.72 -5.46
C SER A 83 -4.51 -4.05 -6.06
N LEU A 84 -4.59 -5.01 -6.98
CA LEU A 84 -5.85 -5.39 -7.63
C LEU A 84 -6.76 -6.25 -6.75
N GLU A 85 -6.23 -6.85 -5.68
CA GLU A 85 -7.03 -7.50 -4.66
C GLU A 85 -7.64 -6.55 -3.62
N GLU A 86 -7.21 -5.28 -3.61
CA GLU A 86 -7.79 -4.26 -2.74
C GLU A 86 -9.15 -3.80 -3.32
N PRO A 87 -10.30 -4.03 -2.66
CA PRO A 87 -11.62 -3.86 -3.27
C PRO A 87 -11.93 -2.46 -3.84
N LEU A 88 -11.29 -1.42 -3.32
CA LEU A 88 -11.47 -0.04 -3.81
C LEU A 88 -10.65 0.28 -5.05
N VAL A 89 -9.63 -0.52 -5.38
CA VAL A 89 -8.79 -0.36 -6.56
C VAL A 89 -9.45 -1.02 -7.77
N LYS A 90 -9.49 -0.30 -8.87
CA LYS A 90 -9.99 -0.78 -10.16
C LYS A 90 -8.86 -1.15 -11.12
N ASP A 91 -7.77 -0.38 -11.09
CA ASP A 91 -6.65 -0.56 -12.00
C ASP A 91 -5.38 0.06 -11.41
N LEU A 92 -4.22 -0.46 -11.80
CA LEU A 92 -2.91 0.13 -11.49
C LEU A 92 -2.36 0.77 -12.76
N ILE A 93 -2.38 2.11 -12.83
CA ILE A 93 -2.02 2.86 -14.04
C ILE A 93 -0.50 2.90 -14.22
N ASN A 94 0.22 3.13 -13.12
CA ASN A 94 1.66 3.23 -13.13
C ASN A 94 2.26 2.71 -11.84
N ILE A 95 3.47 2.17 -11.94
CA ILE A 95 4.30 1.74 -10.83
C ILE A 95 5.75 2.14 -11.11
N ASN A 96 6.45 2.64 -10.11
CA ASN A 96 7.88 2.92 -10.15
C ASN A 96 8.50 2.37 -8.87
N ILE A 97 9.51 1.51 -9.01
CA ILE A 97 10.19 0.87 -7.90
C ILE A 97 11.62 1.39 -7.83
N SER A 98 12.04 1.78 -6.63
CA SER A 98 13.41 2.11 -6.30
C SER A 98 13.92 1.29 -5.11
N PHE A 99 15.23 1.10 -5.09
CA PHE A 99 15.94 0.44 -3.99
C PHE A 99 16.84 1.45 -3.30
N GLU A 100 16.69 1.60 -1.98
CA GLU A 100 17.52 2.46 -1.16
C GLU A 100 17.98 1.70 0.08
N ASN A 101 19.29 1.47 0.22
CA ASN A 101 19.87 0.82 1.40
C ASN A 101 19.19 -0.52 1.80
N ASN A 102 18.93 -1.41 0.83
CA ASN A 102 18.18 -2.66 0.99
C ASN A 102 16.67 -2.51 1.30
N SER A 103 16.16 -1.28 1.40
CA SER A 103 14.72 -1.02 1.42
C SER A 103 14.16 -0.93 -0.01
N ILE A 104 12.91 -1.31 -0.16
CA ILE A 104 12.13 -1.16 -1.39
C ILE A 104 11.18 0.02 -1.19
N HIS A 105 11.20 0.96 -2.12
CA HIS A 105 10.23 2.03 -2.20
C HIS A 105 9.44 1.90 -3.49
N GLY A 106 8.11 2.02 -3.40
CA GLY A 106 7.23 1.98 -4.56
C GLY A 106 6.35 3.22 -4.65
N GLU A 107 6.37 3.89 -5.80
CA GLU A 107 5.42 4.95 -6.15
C GLU A 107 4.39 4.43 -7.15
N LEU A 108 3.11 4.65 -6.88
CA LEU A 108 2.01 4.11 -7.68
C LEU A 108 1.04 5.21 -8.06
N LEU A 109 0.45 5.04 -9.24
CA LEU A 109 -0.73 5.78 -9.66
C LEU A 109 -1.87 4.78 -9.81
N ILE A 110 -2.83 4.79 -8.90
CA ILE A 110 -3.93 3.84 -8.87
C ILE A 110 -5.23 4.49 -9.31
N LYS A 111 -6.06 3.72 -10.00
CA LYS A 111 -7.42 4.11 -10.35
C LYS A 111 -8.39 3.43 -9.42
N LEU A 112 -9.23 4.20 -8.77
CA LEU A 112 -10.24 3.68 -7.88
C LEU A 112 -11.50 3.24 -8.63
N THR A 113 -12.36 2.48 -7.97
CA THR A 113 -13.64 1.98 -8.51
C THR A 113 -14.58 3.09 -8.95
N ASN A 114 -14.56 4.24 -8.27
CA ASN A 114 -15.34 5.43 -8.65
C ASN A 114 -14.77 6.19 -9.87
N GLY A 115 -13.56 5.84 -10.31
CA GLY A 115 -12.86 6.45 -11.44
C GLY A 115 -11.82 7.51 -11.08
N GLU A 116 -11.73 7.92 -9.82
CA GLU A 116 -10.66 8.80 -9.32
C GLU A 116 -9.29 8.15 -9.50
N ILE A 117 -8.27 8.99 -9.68
CA ILE A 117 -6.88 8.56 -9.84
C ILE A 117 -6.08 9.22 -8.74
N ILE A 118 -5.48 8.42 -7.87
CA ILE A 118 -4.72 8.92 -6.72
C ILE A 118 -3.28 8.40 -6.76
N PRO A 119 -2.31 9.22 -6.34
CA PRO A 119 -0.98 8.74 -6.04
C PRO A 119 -1.01 7.97 -4.71
N THR A 120 -0.20 6.91 -4.62
CA THR A 120 0.09 6.24 -3.35
C THR A 120 1.52 5.74 -3.36
N SER A 121 2.08 5.47 -2.18
CA SER A 121 3.41 4.91 -2.04
C SER A 121 3.46 3.91 -0.90
N PHE A 122 4.42 3.01 -0.96
CA PHE A 122 4.70 2.06 0.11
C PHE A 122 6.21 1.91 0.32
N ASP A 123 6.58 1.56 1.54
CA ASP A 123 7.95 1.29 1.94
C ASP A 123 8.06 -0.09 2.59
N ILE A 124 8.97 -0.92 2.08
CA ILE A 124 9.37 -2.18 2.72
C ILE A 124 10.80 -2.00 3.23
N ASN A 125 10.93 -1.83 4.54
CA ASN A 125 12.19 -1.57 5.21
C ASN A 125 12.83 -2.85 5.75
N GLU A 126 14.16 -2.88 5.81
CA GLU A 126 14.88 -3.98 6.48
C GLU A 126 14.54 -3.93 7.98
N GLU A 127 14.09 -5.05 8.54
CA GLU A 127 13.89 -5.15 10.00
C GLU A 127 15.27 -4.98 10.67
N GLU A 128 15.38 -4.02 11.61
CA GLU A 128 16.60 -3.78 12.41
C GLU A 128 16.96 -4.95 13.35
#